data_AF-A0A645ENM3-F1
#
_entry.id   AF-A0A645ENM3-F1
#
_cell.length_a   1.000
_cell.length_b   1.000
_cell.length_c   1.000
_cell.angle_alpha   90.00
_cell.angle_beta   90.00
_cell.angle_gamma   90.00
#
_symmetry.space_group_name_H-M   'P 1'
#
loop_
_entity.id
_entity.type
_entity.pdbx_description
1 polymer ?
#
loop_
_entity_poly.entity_id
_entity_poly.type
_entity_poly.pdbx_seq_one_letter_code
_entity_poly.pdbx_strand_id
1 'polypeptide(L)'
;MEYDDVLRQQREIIYDQRNFILDNEDVHSIVHDMFDRVVAKIVKGHSSSDRKGQSDIEAILSSLKKMELADGVVTSEMLAGKTVDEIVSICQNKVWEAYEGKIAPIREQIKPLEKVMVLKILDRAWINHIDIMSKLRDGIHLRSYAQSNPLQAYVEEGYQMFEEVLAQISQEVVTFCIRLKIKVEEKM
;
A
#
# COMPACT_ATOMS: atom_id res chain seq x y z
N MET A 1 -22.29 -2.46 20.82
CA MET A 1 -23.00 -1.65 19.81
C MET A 1 -22.08 -0.60 19.22
N GLU A 2 -21.66 0.44 19.96
CA GLU A 2 -20.78 1.49 19.40
C GLU A 2 -19.38 0.98 18.96
N TYR A 3 -18.78 0.04 19.71
CA TYR A 3 -17.54 -0.64 19.30
C TYR A 3 -17.71 -1.46 18.01
N ASP A 4 -18.87 -2.10 17.85
CA ASP A 4 -19.16 -2.96 16.69
C ASP A 4 -19.44 -2.11 15.45
N ASP A 5 -19.94 -0.88 15.62
CA ASP A 5 -20.19 0.06 14.53
C ASP A 5 -18.89 0.44 13.80
N VAL A 6 -17.77 0.60 14.52
CA VAL A 6 -16.44 0.85 13.93
C VAL A 6 -16.03 -0.29 13.01
N LEU A 7 -16.13 -1.53 13.49
CA LEU A 7 -15.80 -2.72 12.70
C LEU A 7 -16.76 -2.91 11.51
N ARG A 8 -18.04 -2.54 11.66
CA ARG A 8 -19.01 -2.59 10.56
C ARG A 8 -18.60 -1.64 9.44
N GLN A 9 -18.28 -0.38 9.75
CA GLN A 9 -17.87 0.61 8.74
C GLN A 9 -16.60 0.17 8.00
N GLN A 10 -15.61 -0.33 8.73
CA GLN A 10 -14.38 -0.86 8.12
C GLN A 10 -14.67 -2.07 7.22
N ARG A 11 -15.58 -2.95 7.64
CA ARG A 11 -16.00 -4.12 6.86
C ARG A 11 -16.67 -3.73 5.56
N GLU A 12 -17.57 -2.75 5.60
CA GLU A 12 -18.26 -2.25 4.41
C GLU A 12 -17.23 -1.79 3.36
N ILE A 13 -16.26 -0.97 3.76
CA ILE A 13 -15.19 -0.50 2.86
C ILE A 13 -14.41 -1.67 2.24
N ILE A 14 -14.01 -2.66 3.05
CA ILE A 14 -13.25 -3.82 2.56
C ILE A 14 -14.09 -4.69 1.62
N TYR A 15 -15.37 -4.87 1.93
CA TYR A 15 -16.27 -5.69 1.11
C TYR A 15 -16.62 -5.00 -0.20
N ASP A 16 -16.78 -3.69 -0.21
CA ASP A 16 -16.96 -2.92 -1.44
C ASP A 16 -15.74 -3.08 -2.37
N GLN A 17 -14.53 -2.92 -1.81
CA GLN A 17 -13.30 -3.13 -2.57
C GLN A 17 -13.18 -4.58 -3.08
N ARG A 18 -13.52 -5.56 -2.24
CA ARG A 18 -13.47 -6.98 -2.58
C ARG A 18 -14.45 -7.34 -3.68
N ASN A 19 -15.69 -6.86 -3.59
CA ASN A 19 -16.72 -7.07 -4.61
C ASN A 19 -16.31 -6.43 -5.92
N PHE A 20 -15.78 -5.20 -5.89
CA PHE A 20 -15.22 -4.55 -7.07
C PHE A 20 -14.16 -5.41 -7.76
N ILE A 21 -13.23 -6.02 -7.00
CA ILE A 21 -12.21 -6.91 -7.58
C ILE A 21 -12.83 -8.19 -8.16
N LEU A 22 -13.86 -8.75 -7.51
CA LEU A 22 -14.55 -9.95 -8.00
C LEU A 22 -15.32 -9.71 -9.29
N ASP A 23 -15.98 -8.55 -9.40
CA ASP A 23 -16.86 -8.20 -10.52
C ASP A 23 -16.09 -7.74 -11.77
N ASN A 24 -14.82 -7.33 -11.63
CA ASN A 24 -14.00 -6.88 -12.74
C ASN A 24 -13.01 -7.96 -13.20
N GLU A 25 -12.89 -8.20 -14.50
CA GLU A 25 -11.91 -9.14 -15.07
C GLU A 25 -10.47 -8.59 -15.01
N ASP A 26 -10.34 -7.27 -15.08
CA ASP A 26 -9.09 -6.53 -15.08
C ASP A 26 -9.06 -5.58 -13.88
N VAL A 27 -8.05 -5.73 -13.02
CA VAL A 27 -7.86 -4.91 -11.83
C VAL A 27 -6.52 -4.16 -11.85
N HIS A 28 -5.93 -4.06 -13.04
CA HIS A 28 -4.61 -3.48 -13.22
C HIS A 28 -4.54 -2.01 -12.80
N SER A 29 -5.64 -1.25 -12.95
CA SER A 29 -5.75 0.11 -12.42
C SER A 29 -5.71 0.16 -10.89
N ILE A 30 -6.30 -0.82 -10.20
CA ILE A 30 -6.23 -0.92 -8.73
C ILE A 30 -4.78 -1.18 -8.30
N VAL A 31 -4.09 -2.06 -9.02
CA VAL A 31 -2.67 -2.34 -8.78
C VAL A 31 -1.85 -1.07 -8.99
N HIS A 32 -2.10 -0.30 -10.06
CA HIS A 32 -1.47 1.00 -10.28
C HIS A 32 -1.69 1.97 -9.11
N ASP A 33 -2.93 2.12 -8.62
CA ASP A 33 -3.23 2.97 -7.46
C ASP A 33 -2.49 2.51 -6.19
N MET A 34 -2.21 1.21 -6.05
CA MET A 34 -1.42 0.67 -4.94
C MET A 34 0.06 1.01 -5.09
N PHE A 35 0.62 0.94 -6.30
CA PHE A 35 1.96 1.46 -6.60
C PHE A 35 2.06 2.95 -6.25
N ASP A 36 1.08 3.75 -6.67
CA ASP A 36 1.04 5.18 -6.40
C ASP A 36 1.05 5.49 -4.90
N ARG A 37 0.22 4.79 -4.13
CA ARG A 37 0.17 4.93 -2.67
C ARG A 37 1.49 4.56 -2.00
N VAL A 38 2.10 3.45 -2.41
CA VAL A 38 3.37 2.99 -1.83
C VAL A 38 4.49 3.98 -2.12
N VAL A 39 4.63 4.43 -3.37
CA VAL A 39 5.66 5.40 -3.76
C VAL A 39 5.45 6.74 -3.05
N ALA A 40 4.21 7.24 -3.01
CA ALA A 40 3.89 8.48 -2.30
C ALA A 40 4.24 8.40 -0.82
N LYS A 41 3.95 7.27 -0.15
CA LYS A 41 4.30 7.05 1.26
C LYS A 41 5.80 7.09 1.49
N ILE A 42 6.60 6.48 0.62
CA ILE A 42 8.07 6.49 0.70
C ILE A 42 8.60 7.91 0.55
N VAL A 43 8.20 8.62 -0.52
CA VAL A 43 8.70 9.97 -0.82
C VAL A 43 8.32 10.95 0.28
N LYS A 44 7.04 10.94 0.71
CA LYS A 44 6.55 11.82 1.78
C LYS A 44 7.19 11.51 3.12
N GLY A 45 7.43 10.23 3.44
CA GLY A 45 8.11 9.81 4.67
C GLY A 45 9.57 10.29 4.80
N HIS A 46 10.23 10.59 3.67
CA HIS A 46 11.59 11.13 3.63
C HIS A 46 11.66 12.61 3.25
N SER A 47 10.49 13.27 3.15
CA SER A 47 10.39 14.70 2.90
C SER A 47 10.06 15.40 4.22
N SER A 48 11.04 16.03 4.83
CA SER A 48 10.88 16.72 6.12
C SER A 48 10.09 18.02 5.95
N SER A 49 9.14 18.27 6.86
CA SER A 49 8.52 19.60 7.02
C SER A 49 9.47 20.63 7.68
N ASP A 50 10.49 20.17 8.40
CA ASP A 50 11.40 21.01 9.21
C ASP A 50 12.67 21.46 8.46
N ARG A 51 13.15 20.67 7.47
CA ARG A 51 14.37 20.99 6.71
C ARG A 51 14.08 21.89 5.50
N LYS A 52 13.56 23.11 5.71
CA LYS A 52 13.39 24.13 4.64
C LYS A 52 12.88 23.59 3.28
N GLY A 53 11.98 22.61 3.27
CA GLY A 53 11.44 22.00 2.03
C GLY A 53 12.43 21.18 1.19
N GLN A 54 13.56 20.73 1.74
CA GLN A 54 14.47 19.82 1.05
C GLN A 54 14.09 18.35 1.31
N SER A 55 13.72 17.64 0.26
CA SER A 55 13.59 16.18 0.29
C SER A 55 14.97 15.53 0.43
N ASP A 56 15.05 14.50 1.27
CA ASP A 56 16.25 13.68 1.39
C ASP A 56 16.30 12.69 0.21
N ILE A 57 16.80 13.16 -0.94
CA ILE A 57 16.84 12.40 -2.20
C ILE A 57 17.58 11.08 -2.00
N GLU A 58 18.68 11.07 -1.24
CA GLU A 58 19.44 9.86 -0.97
C GLU A 58 18.63 8.84 -0.17
N ALA A 59 17.90 9.28 0.86
CA ALA A 59 17.01 8.41 1.62
C ALA A 59 15.86 7.86 0.76
N ILE A 60 15.25 8.68 -0.10
CA ILE A 60 14.20 8.25 -1.03
C ILE A 60 14.72 7.15 -1.96
N LEU A 61 15.86 7.39 -2.63
CA LEU A 61 16.46 6.43 -3.56
C LEU A 61 16.85 5.14 -2.84
N SER A 62 17.41 5.24 -1.63
CA SER A 62 17.75 4.09 -0.79
C SER A 62 16.51 3.25 -0.44
N SER A 63 15.41 3.90 -0.06
CA SER A 63 14.15 3.20 0.28
C SER A 63 13.49 2.56 -0.93
N LEU A 64 13.45 3.25 -2.08
CA LEU A 64 12.96 2.68 -3.34
C LEU A 64 13.80 1.47 -3.76
N LYS A 65 15.13 1.55 -3.63
CA LYS A 65 16.04 0.45 -3.94
C LYS A 65 15.84 -0.75 -3.01
N LYS A 66 15.67 -0.53 -1.71
CA LYS A 66 15.39 -1.61 -0.73
C LYS A 66 14.12 -2.39 -1.05
N MET A 67 13.13 -1.74 -1.65
CA MET A 67 11.90 -2.36 -2.10
C MET A 67 11.98 -2.92 -3.53
N GLU A 68 13.14 -2.84 -4.18
CA GLU A 68 13.36 -3.24 -5.58
C GLU A 68 12.43 -2.52 -6.58
N LEU A 69 11.85 -1.37 -6.17
CA LEU A 69 10.86 -0.61 -6.95
C LEU A 69 11.47 0.10 -8.16
N ALA A 70 12.73 0.53 -8.02
CA ALA A 70 13.33 1.47 -8.96
C ALA A 70 14.84 1.25 -9.12
N ASP A 71 15.34 0.02 -9.01
CA ASP A 71 16.78 -0.23 -9.13
C ASP A 71 17.28 0.23 -10.50
N GLY A 72 18.00 1.37 -10.51
CA GLY A 72 18.48 2.03 -11.72
C GLY A 72 17.43 2.82 -12.54
N VAL A 73 16.16 2.90 -12.10
CA VAL A 73 15.08 3.56 -12.87
C VAL A 73 14.90 5.02 -12.49
N VAL A 74 15.11 5.36 -11.21
CA VAL A 74 15.05 6.72 -10.68
C VAL A 74 16.45 7.14 -10.24
N THR A 75 16.92 8.29 -10.69
CA THR A 75 18.24 8.82 -10.33
C THR A 75 18.14 10.14 -9.58
N SER A 76 19.19 10.52 -8.86
CA SER A 76 19.24 11.78 -8.11
C SER A 76 19.11 12.99 -9.02
N GLU A 77 19.64 12.93 -10.25
CA GLU A 77 19.55 14.02 -11.23
C GLU A 77 18.10 14.29 -11.66
N MET A 78 17.25 13.26 -11.73
CA MET A 78 15.83 13.42 -12.05
C MET A 78 15.06 14.17 -10.95
N LEU A 79 15.51 14.03 -9.70
CA LEU A 79 14.85 14.55 -8.52
C LEU A 79 15.44 15.90 -8.04
N ALA A 80 16.63 16.26 -8.52
CA ALA A 80 17.34 17.45 -8.10
C ALA A 80 16.53 18.74 -8.40
N GLY A 81 16.34 19.58 -7.38
CA GLY A 81 15.63 20.85 -7.51
C GLY A 81 14.12 20.73 -7.69
N LYS A 82 13.54 19.54 -7.49
CA LYS A 82 12.11 19.28 -7.59
C LYS A 82 11.41 19.44 -6.25
N THR A 83 10.15 19.86 -6.32
CA THR A 83 9.24 19.86 -5.17
C THR A 83 8.86 18.44 -4.78
N VAL A 84 8.36 18.24 -3.55
CA VAL A 84 7.93 16.92 -3.07
C VAL A 84 6.89 16.29 -4.01
N ASP A 85 5.90 17.05 -4.45
CA ASP A 85 4.84 16.54 -5.33
C ASP A 85 5.35 16.19 -6.74
N GLU A 86 6.31 16.95 -7.27
CA GLU A 86 7.01 16.59 -8.51
C GLU A 86 7.82 15.30 -8.32
N ILE A 87 8.55 15.16 -7.20
CA ILE A 87 9.31 13.93 -6.89
C ILE A 87 8.38 12.72 -6.79
N VAL A 88 7.23 12.87 -6.11
CA VAL A 88 6.21 11.82 -6.04
C VAL A 88 5.79 11.41 -7.45
N SER A 89 5.40 12.37 -8.28
CA SER A 89 4.91 12.11 -9.64
C SER A 89 5.97 11.45 -10.53
N ILE A 90 7.22 11.92 -10.46
CA ILE A 90 8.34 11.34 -11.22
C ILE A 90 8.57 9.88 -10.80
N CYS A 91 8.66 9.63 -9.49
CA CYS A 91 8.88 8.29 -8.96
C CYS A 91 7.73 7.34 -9.33
N GLN A 92 6.47 7.79 -9.20
CA GLN A 92 5.28 7.00 -9.53
C GLN A 92 5.32 6.54 -11.00
N ASN A 93 5.49 7.49 -11.92
CA ASN A 93 5.57 7.19 -13.35
C ASN A 93 6.71 6.23 -13.67
N LYS A 94 7.92 6.48 -13.12
CA LYS A 94 9.10 5.65 -13.41
C LYS A 94 8.96 4.23 -12.89
N VAL A 95 8.47 4.07 -11.67
CA VAL A 95 8.21 2.76 -11.07
C VAL A 95 7.15 2.00 -11.86
N TRP A 96 6.06 2.67 -12.23
CA TRP A 96 4.99 2.05 -13.01
C TRP A 96 5.46 1.65 -14.41
N GLU A 97 6.17 2.52 -15.12
CA GLU A 97 6.79 2.22 -16.42
C GLU A 97 7.69 0.97 -16.35
N ALA A 98 8.47 0.83 -15.27
CA ALA A 98 9.32 -0.34 -15.07
C ALA A 98 8.50 -1.62 -14.86
N TYR A 99 7.39 -1.54 -14.12
CA TYR A 99 6.46 -2.67 -13.96
C TYR A 99 5.79 -3.04 -15.28
N GLU A 100 5.27 -2.06 -16.03
CA GLU A 100 4.66 -2.29 -17.34
C GLU A 100 5.63 -2.92 -18.33
N GLY A 101 6.87 -2.39 -18.40
CA GLY A 101 7.91 -2.97 -19.24
C GLY A 101 8.25 -4.40 -18.88
N LYS A 102 8.26 -4.72 -17.58
CA LYS A 102 8.49 -6.09 -17.08
C LYS A 102 7.37 -7.03 -17.51
N ILE A 103 6.10 -6.62 -17.42
CA ILE A 103 4.97 -7.50 -17.69
C ILE A 103 4.54 -7.55 -19.17
N ALA A 104 5.01 -6.62 -20.01
CA ALA A 104 4.64 -6.52 -21.42
C ALA A 104 4.67 -7.86 -22.19
N PRO A 105 5.67 -8.76 -22.02
CA PRO A 105 5.70 -10.04 -22.73
C PRO A 105 4.61 -11.04 -22.31
N ILE A 106 4.00 -10.85 -21.13
CA ILE A 106 3.05 -11.80 -20.52
C ILE A 106 1.75 -11.13 -20.04
N ARG A 107 1.36 -10.02 -20.67
CA ARG A 107 0.27 -9.16 -20.18
C ARG A 107 -1.04 -9.90 -19.96
N GLU A 108 -1.42 -10.78 -20.87
CA GLU A 108 -2.65 -11.58 -20.77
C GLU A 108 -2.61 -12.58 -19.61
N GLN A 109 -1.44 -13.09 -19.23
CA GLN A 109 -1.31 -13.98 -18.07
C GLN A 109 -1.27 -13.20 -16.75
N ILE A 110 -0.93 -11.91 -16.78
CA ILE A 110 -0.79 -11.08 -15.58
C ILE A 110 -2.14 -10.64 -15.02
N LYS A 111 -3.10 -10.27 -15.87
CA LYS A 111 -4.44 -9.82 -15.41
C LYS A 111 -5.12 -10.78 -14.41
N PRO A 112 -5.28 -12.09 -14.72
CA PRO A 112 -5.88 -13.03 -13.76
C PRO A 112 -4.99 -13.24 -12.53
N LEU A 113 -3.66 -13.12 -12.67
CA LEU A 113 -2.73 -13.26 -11.55
C LEU A 113 -2.86 -12.09 -10.56
N GLU A 114 -2.90 -10.85 -11.06
CA GLU A 114 -3.13 -9.64 -10.25
C GLU A 114 -4.43 -9.76 -9.45
N LYS A 115 -5.54 -10.10 -10.12
CA LYS A 115 -6.85 -10.29 -9.46
C LYS A 115 -6.79 -11.30 -8.33
N VAL A 116 -6.27 -12.51 -8.60
CA VAL A 116 -6.18 -13.58 -7.60
C VAL A 116 -5.29 -13.16 -6.44
N MET A 117 -4.18 -12.48 -6.72
CA MET A 117 -3.21 -12.07 -5.72
C MET A 117 -3.77 -10.95 -4.82
N VAL A 118 -4.37 -9.91 -5.39
CA VAL A 118 -4.96 -8.80 -4.63
C VAL A 118 -6.07 -9.34 -3.71
N LEU A 119 -6.95 -10.22 -4.19
CA LEU A 119 -7.98 -10.86 -3.35
C LEU A 119 -7.38 -11.63 -2.18
N LYS A 120 -6.37 -12.46 -2.44
CA LYS A 120 -5.73 -13.28 -1.39
C LYS A 120 -5.08 -12.42 -0.31
N ILE A 121 -4.41 -11.33 -0.71
CA ILE A 121 -3.76 -10.41 0.23
C ILE A 121 -4.80 -9.66 1.05
N LEU A 122 -5.83 -9.12 0.40
CA LEU A 122 -6.93 -8.40 1.05
C LEU A 122 -7.66 -9.29 2.07
N ASP A 123 -8.04 -10.51 1.67
CA ASP A 123 -8.76 -11.45 2.54
C ASP A 123 -7.92 -11.82 3.77
N ARG A 124 -6.62 -12.10 3.59
CA ARG A 124 -5.70 -12.41 4.69
C ARG A 124 -5.53 -11.23 5.64
N ALA A 125 -5.25 -10.04 5.09
CA ALA A 125 -4.98 -8.83 5.88
C ALA A 125 -6.21 -8.43 6.70
N TRP A 126 -7.41 -8.55 6.12
CA TRP A 126 -8.66 -8.25 6.80
C TRP A 126 -8.95 -9.21 7.96
N ILE A 127 -8.75 -10.51 7.77
CA ILE A 127 -8.91 -11.49 8.86
C ILE A 127 -7.96 -11.18 10.02
N ASN A 128 -6.71 -10.85 9.72
CA ASN A 128 -5.74 -10.44 10.73
C ASN A 128 -6.17 -9.15 11.44
N HIS A 129 -6.67 -8.16 10.70
CA HIS A 129 -7.18 -6.91 11.27
C HIS A 129 -8.33 -7.14 12.26
N ILE A 130 -9.29 -8.03 11.94
CA ILE A 130 -10.39 -8.38 12.85
C ILE A 130 -9.83 -8.93 14.18
N ASP A 131 -8.84 -9.82 14.13
CA ASP A 131 -8.22 -10.37 15.34
C ASP A 131 -7.52 -9.29 16.17
N ILE A 132 -6.79 -8.39 15.51
CA ILE A 132 -6.12 -7.28 16.18
C ILE A 132 -7.15 -6.32 16.80
N MET A 133 -8.24 -5.99 16.11
CA MET A 133 -9.32 -5.14 16.63
C MET A 133 -10.07 -5.79 17.80
N SER A 134 -10.18 -7.12 17.81
CA SER A 134 -10.72 -7.86 18.96
C SER A 134 -9.80 -7.71 20.18
N LYS A 135 -8.49 -7.89 19.99
CA LYS A 135 -7.50 -7.71 21.06
C LYS A 135 -7.46 -6.28 21.58
N LEU A 136 -7.56 -5.30 20.69
CA LEU A 136 -7.66 -3.88 21.07
C LEU A 136 -8.87 -3.67 21.97
N ARG A 137 -10.04 -4.19 21.58
CA ARG A 137 -11.27 -4.07 22.37
C ARG A 137 -11.12 -4.69 23.76
N ASP A 138 -10.52 -5.87 23.86
CA ASP A 138 -10.33 -6.56 25.14
C ASP A 138 -9.36 -5.79 26.06
N GLY A 139 -8.33 -5.14 25.48
CA GLY A 139 -7.31 -4.39 26.21
C GLY A 139 -7.69 -2.94 26.53
N ILE A 140 -8.58 -2.30 25.76
CA ILE A 140 -8.86 -0.86 25.87
C ILE A 140 -9.48 -0.48 27.21
N HIS A 141 -10.17 -1.42 27.88
CA HIS A 141 -10.76 -1.21 29.19
C HIS A 141 -9.71 -0.97 30.29
N LEU A 142 -8.45 -1.38 30.10
CA LEU A 142 -7.38 -1.04 31.04
C LEU A 142 -7.04 0.47 31.05
N ARG A 143 -7.46 1.23 30.02
CA ARG A 143 -7.26 2.68 29.95
C ARG A 143 -8.31 3.50 30.67
N SER A 144 -9.47 2.93 31.02
CA SER A 144 -10.47 3.66 31.81
C SER A 144 -9.94 4.09 33.18
N TYR A 145 -8.91 3.41 33.69
CA TYR A 145 -8.19 3.79 34.91
C TYR A 145 -7.41 5.10 34.78
N ALA A 146 -7.10 5.56 33.57
CA ALA A 146 -6.38 6.81 33.29
C ALA A 146 -7.31 8.01 32.99
N GLN A 147 -8.61 7.93 33.34
CA GLN A 147 -9.62 8.98 33.08
C GLN A 147 -9.85 9.31 31.59
N SER A 148 -9.37 8.48 30.66
CA SER A 148 -9.66 8.61 29.22
C SER A 148 -10.93 7.84 28.85
N ASN A 149 -11.68 8.34 27.86
CA ASN A 149 -12.87 7.66 27.33
C ASN A 149 -12.41 6.44 26.50
N PRO A 150 -12.66 5.19 26.94
CA PRO A 150 -12.16 4.00 26.24
C PRO A 150 -12.74 3.83 24.83
N LEU A 151 -13.97 4.31 24.60
CA LEU A 151 -14.59 4.24 23.28
C LEU A 151 -13.89 5.18 22.30
N GLN A 152 -13.61 6.41 22.73
CA GLN A 152 -12.89 7.37 21.90
C GLN A 152 -11.50 6.84 21.52
N ALA A 153 -10.76 6.31 22.50
CA ALA A 153 -9.45 5.72 22.24
C ALA A 153 -9.53 4.52 21.27
N TYR A 154 -10.56 3.69 21.39
CA TYR A 154 -10.79 2.58 20.46
C TYR A 154 -11.06 3.04 19.03
N VAL A 155 -11.86 4.09 18.86
CA VAL A 155 -12.16 4.68 17.54
C VAL A 155 -10.88 5.26 16.92
N GLU A 156 -10.11 6.03 17.69
CA GLU A 156 -8.87 6.67 17.21
C GLU A 156 -7.80 5.63 16.84
N GLU A 157 -7.50 4.68 17.73
CA GLU A 157 -6.52 3.63 17.45
C GLU A 157 -7.01 2.68 16.35
N GLY A 158 -8.29 2.31 16.37
CA GLY A 158 -8.88 1.46 15.34
C GLY A 158 -8.86 2.07 13.94
N TYR A 159 -8.98 3.40 13.85
CA TYR A 159 -8.81 4.13 12.58
C TYR A 159 -7.36 4.07 12.09
N GLN A 160 -6.39 4.37 12.95
CA GLN A 160 -4.96 4.31 12.60
C GLN A 160 -4.56 2.91 12.13
N MET A 161 -5.00 1.87 12.86
CA MET A 161 -4.71 0.49 12.51
C MET A 161 -5.37 0.08 11.18
N PHE A 162 -6.54 0.63 10.86
CA PHE A 162 -7.18 0.39 9.57
C PHE A 162 -6.40 1.05 8.42
N GLU A 163 -5.94 2.29 8.58
CA GLU A 163 -5.06 2.94 7.61
C GLU A 163 -3.75 2.15 7.40
N GLU A 164 -3.18 1.61 8.47
CA GLU A 164 -1.99 0.76 8.42
C GLU A 164 -2.25 -0.53 7.63
N VAL A 165 -3.39 -1.19 7.84
CA VAL A 165 -3.77 -2.40 7.09
C VAL A 165 -3.97 -2.11 5.60
N LEU A 166 -4.61 -0.99 5.24
CA LEU A 166 -4.75 -0.58 3.84
C LEU A 166 -3.39 -0.29 3.18
N ALA A 167 -2.49 0.36 3.91
CA ALA A 167 -1.12 0.59 3.45
C ALA A 167 -0.33 -0.72 3.31
N GLN A 168 -0.50 -1.65 4.25
CA GLN A 168 0.12 -2.97 4.22
C GLN A 168 -0.35 -3.77 3.00
N ILE A 169 -1.66 -3.80 2.72
CA ILE A 169 -2.21 -4.46 1.53
C ILE A 169 -1.54 -3.93 0.25
N SER A 170 -1.49 -2.60 0.11
CA SER A 170 -0.86 -1.96 -1.05
C SER A 170 0.62 -2.34 -1.18
N GLN A 171 1.35 -2.32 -0.07
CA GLN A 171 2.77 -2.66 -0.03
C GLN A 171 3.04 -4.13 -0.39
N GLU A 172 2.21 -5.05 0.10
CA GLU A 172 2.36 -6.48 -0.16
C GLU A 172 2.04 -6.82 -1.63
N VAL A 173 1.00 -6.21 -2.19
CA VAL A 173 0.66 -6.33 -3.63
C VAL A 173 1.82 -5.84 -4.49
N VAL A 174 2.32 -4.64 -4.21
CA VAL A 174 3.45 -4.04 -4.94
C VAL A 174 4.71 -4.91 -4.83
N THR A 175 5.02 -5.39 -3.63
CA THR A 175 6.16 -6.30 -3.40
C THR A 175 6.03 -7.59 -4.21
N PHE A 176 4.82 -8.18 -4.29
CA PHE A 176 4.58 -9.35 -5.11
C PHE A 176 4.83 -9.07 -6.59
N CYS A 177 4.29 -7.96 -7.11
CA CYS A 177 4.46 -7.54 -8.50
C CYS A 177 5.95 -7.37 -8.88
N ILE A 178 6.74 -6.76 -7.99
CA ILE A 178 8.18 -6.55 -8.19
C ILE A 178 8.97 -7.85 -8.12
N ARG A 179 8.62 -8.75 -7.20
CA ARG A 179 9.35 -10.02 -7.02
C ARG A 179 8.97 -11.10 -8.03
N LEU A 180 7.92 -10.89 -8.83
CA LEU A 180 7.50 -11.81 -9.87
C LEU A 180 8.68 -12.11 -10.82
N LYS A 181 9.06 -13.38 -10.98
CA LYS A 181 10.09 -13.79 -11.94
C LYS A 181 9.42 -14.36 -13.17
N ILE A 182 9.62 -13.70 -14.30
CA ILE A 182 9.06 -14.13 -15.59
C ILE A 182 10.05 -15.08 -16.24
N LYS A 183 9.60 -16.32 -16.48
CA LYS A 183 10.32 -17.28 -17.31
C LYS A 183 9.54 -17.41 -18.60
N VAL A 184 10.07 -16.85 -19.69
CA VAL A 184 9.54 -17.10 -21.02
C VAL A 184 10.18 -18.38 -21.51
N GLU A 185 9.40 -19.46 -21.64
CA GLU A 185 9.88 -20.64 -22.36
C GLU A 185 9.93 -20.29 -23.84
N GLU A 186 11.13 -20.22 -24.41
CA GLU A 186 11.30 -20.21 -25.86
C GLU A 186 10.79 -21.54 -26.39
N LYS A 187 9.66 -21.52 -27.13
CA LYS A 187 9.24 -22.66 -27.93
C LYS A 187 10.30 -22.87 -29.01
N MET A 188 11.11 -23.93 -28.86
CA MET A 188 11.96 -24.49 -29.93
C MET A 188 11.10 -25.10 -31.04
#